data_AF-A0AA50E643-F1
#
_entry.id   AF-A0AA50E643-F1
#
_cell.length_a   1.000
_cell.length_b   1.000
_cell.length_c   1.000
_cell.angle_alpha   90.00
_cell.angle_beta   90.00
_cell.angle_gamma   90.00
#
_symmetry.space_group_name_H-M   'P 1'
#
loop_
_entity.id
_entity.type
_entity.pdbx_description
1 polymer ?
#
loop_
_entity_poly.entity_id
_entity_poly.type
_entity_poly.pdbx_seq_one_letter_code
_entity_poly.pdbx_strand_id
1 'polypeptide(L)'
;MRAIRDEVALRVRYQSMEEDGPREIVLTPHAMGFDGLRWHVRAWCHSRALFRDFAIGRLEVLEEAHAPKIDAGTDGGWNTYVVVVLVPHPGLSSAQRECVMRDYDMKNGKAELMCRKAMLFYTLRHLNLQDLEPAEIPAQQHVVVQNSNEVQRWVDEDRQGIAHQK
;
A
#
# COMPACT_ATOMS: atom_id res chain seq x y z
N MET A 1 -8.01 15.32 -9.54
CA MET A 1 -9.20 14.62 -10.09
C MET A 1 -9.37 14.81 -11.58
N ARG A 2 -9.37 16.04 -12.13
CA ARG A 2 -9.46 16.28 -13.58
C ARG A 2 -8.40 15.51 -14.37
N ALA A 3 -7.12 15.61 -13.99
CA ALA A 3 -6.03 14.91 -14.68
C ALA A 3 -6.18 13.38 -14.71
N ILE A 4 -6.79 12.76 -13.70
CA ILE A 4 -7.08 11.31 -13.70
C ILE A 4 -8.15 11.00 -14.75
N ARG A 5 -9.24 11.80 -14.77
CA ARG A 5 -10.37 11.60 -15.69
C ARG A 5 -9.96 11.82 -17.15
N ASP A 6 -9.13 12.81 -17.39
CA ASP A 6 -8.74 13.24 -18.73
C ASP A 6 -7.45 12.53 -19.21
N GLU A 7 -6.88 11.63 -18.38
CA GLU A 7 -5.62 10.92 -18.64
C GLU A 7 -4.45 11.87 -18.95
N VAL A 8 -4.39 13.00 -18.25
CA VAL A 8 -3.41 14.07 -18.47
C VAL A 8 -2.22 13.90 -17.52
N ALA A 9 -1.01 13.92 -18.10
CA ALA A 9 0.21 13.97 -17.32
C ALA A 9 0.40 15.34 -16.68
N LEU A 10 1.01 15.38 -15.49
CA LEU A 10 1.27 16.59 -14.73
C LEU A 10 2.75 16.71 -14.44
N ARG A 11 3.31 17.90 -14.63
CA ARG A 11 4.58 18.27 -14.00
C ARG A 11 4.27 18.71 -12.58
N VAL A 12 4.89 18.06 -11.60
CA VAL A 12 4.67 18.32 -10.19
C VAL A 12 6.00 18.53 -9.50
N ARG A 13 6.01 19.35 -8.46
CA ARG A 13 7.07 19.37 -7.46
C ARG A 13 6.64 18.45 -6.31
N TYR A 14 7.46 17.45 -6.03
CA TYR A 14 7.18 16.44 -5.00
C TYR A 14 8.29 16.42 -3.96
N GLN A 15 7.91 16.46 -2.69
CA GLN A 15 8.84 16.30 -1.58
C GLN A 15 8.89 14.84 -1.12
N SER A 16 10.00 14.16 -1.40
CA SER A 16 10.28 12.81 -0.88
C SER A 16 10.68 12.86 0.60
N MET A 17 10.59 11.72 1.27
CA MET A 17 11.20 11.52 2.61
C MET A 17 12.61 10.91 2.53
N GLU A 18 12.98 10.37 1.37
CA GLU A 18 14.25 9.65 1.15
C GLU A 18 15.35 10.54 0.57
N GLU A 19 14.96 11.63 -0.10
CA GLU A 19 15.86 12.50 -0.84
C GLU A 19 15.91 13.88 -0.20
N ASP A 20 17.06 14.55 -0.28
CA ASP A 20 17.22 15.91 0.22
C ASP A 20 16.56 16.91 -0.75
N GLY A 21 15.45 17.50 -0.32
CA GLY A 21 14.72 18.53 -1.05
C GLY A 21 13.63 18.03 -2.04
N PRO A 22 12.73 18.95 -2.46
CA PRO A 22 11.70 18.64 -3.43
C PRO A 22 12.28 18.48 -4.85
N ARG A 23 11.69 17.59 -5.65
CA ARG A 23 12.05 17.38 -7.05
C ARG A 23 10.89 17.61 -7.99
N GLU A 24 11.19 18.17 -9.15
CA GLU A 24 10.23 18.27 -10.24
C GLU A 24 10.23 16.97 -11.04
N ILE A 25 9.06 16.32 -11.10
CA ILE A 25 8.84 15.05 -11.79
C ILE A 25 7.60 15.15 -12.65
N VAL A 26 7.50 14.30 -13.67
CA VAL A 26 6.30 14.15 -14.48
C VAL A 26 5.57 12.89 -14.06
N LEU A 27 4.28 13.02 -13.73
CA LEU A 27 3.41 11.94 -13.29
C LEU A 27 2.19 11.82 -14.20
N THR A 28 1.80 10.61 -14.56
CA THR A 28 0.47 10.34 -15.13
C THR A 28 -0.40 9.68 -14.05
N PRO A 29 -1.27 10.45 -13.36
CA PRO A 29 -2.12 9.91 -12.30
C PRO A 29 -3.27 9.09 -12.89
N HIS A 30 -3.64 7.99 -12.24
CA HIS A 30 -4.77 7.16 -12.69
C HIS A 30 -5.73 6.75 -11.58
N ALA A 31 -5.32 6.78 -10.32
CA ALA A 31 -6.21 6.45 -9.22
C ALA A 31 -5.85 7.17 -7.91
N MET A 32 -6.74 7.05 -6.93
CA MET A 32 -6.55 7.55 -5.58
C MET A 32 -6.81 6.45 -4.55
N GLY A 33 -5.96 6.38 -3.54
CA GLY A 33 -6.07 5.46 -2.41
C GLY A 33 -5.99 6.21 -1.08
N PHE A 34 -6.71 5.71 -0.07
CA PHE A 34 -6.61 6.20 1.30
C PHE A 34 -5.98 5.11 2.18
N ASP A 35 -4.95 5.47 2.94
CA ASP A 35 -4.15 4.52 3.74
C ASP A 35 -4.57 4.44 5.22
N GLY A 36 -5.67 5.11 5.59
CA GLY A 36 -6.11 5.27 6.99
C GLY A 36 -5.64 6.58 7.64
N LEU A 37 -4.67 7.29 7.04
CA LEU A 37 -4.14 8.56 7.54
C LEU A 37 -4.09 9.65 6.46
N ARG A 38 -3.72 9.30 5.23
CA ARG A 38 -3.44 10.23 4.12
C ARG A 38 -4.03 9.69 2.82
N TRP A 39 -4.40 10.64 1.96
CA TRP A 39 -4.71 10.36 0.57
C TRP A 39 -3.44 10.28 -0.27
N HIS A 40 -3.40 9.27 -1.12
CA HIS A 40 -2.35 9.04 -2.10
C HIS A 40 -2.94 9.08 -3.51
N VAL A 41 -2.17 9.58 -4.45
CA VAL A 41 -2.39 9.41 -5.87
C VAL A 41 -1.52 8.25 -6.35
N ARG A 42 -2.13 7.26 -6.99
CA ARG A 42 -1.42 6.24 -7.76
C ARG A 42 -1.14 6.80 -9.14
N ALA A 43 0.13 6.89 -9.52
CA ALA A 43 0.55 7.48 -10.79
C ALA A 43 1.73 6.75 -11.39
N TRP A 44 1.81 6.77 -12.73
CA TRP A 44 3.03 6.43 -13.44
C TRP A 44 4.07 7.53 -13.24
N CYS A 45 5.24 7.16 -12.72
CA CYS A 45 6.37 8.07 -12.57
C CYS A 45 7.26 7.99 -13.82
N HIS A 46 7.25 9.02 -14.67
CA HIS A 46 7.96 8.98 -15.96
C HIS A 46 9.48 8.86 -15.81
N SER A 47 10.07 9.45 -14.76
CA SER A 47 11.51 9.34 -14.50
C SER A 47 11.95 7.96 -14.02
N ARG A 48 11.03 7.18 -13.43
CA ARG A 48 11.31 5.84 -12.89
C ARG A 48 10.68 4.72 -13.74
N ALA A 49 9.85 5.06 -14.72
CA ALA A 49 9.12 4.14 -15.58
C ALA A 49 8.36 3.04 -14.80
N LEU A 50 7.67 3.42 -13.71
CA LEU A 50 6.84 2.51 -12.92
C LEU A 50 5.73 3.23 -12.14
N PHE A 51 4.66 2.51 -11.79
CA PHE A 51 3.56 3.03 -10.99
C PHE A 51 3.94 3.12 -9.50
N ARG A 52 3.61 4.25 -8.86
CA ARG A 52 3.87 4.50 -7.43
C ARG A 52 2.77 5.33 -6.79
N ASP A 53 2.78 5.30 -5.46
CA ASP A 53 1.91 6.10 -4.61
C ASP A 53 2.61 7.40 -4.18
N PHE A 54 1.91 8.52 -4.36
CA PHE A 54 2.38 9.85 -3.99
C PHE A 54 1.39 10.47 -3.01
N ALA A 55 1.85 10.81 -1.80
CA ALA A 55 1.01 11.46 -0.82
C ALA A 55 0.58 12.85 -1.32
N ILE A 56 -0.73 13.10 -1.39
CA ILE A 56 -1.27 14.33 -1.98
C ILE A 56 -0.76 15.58 -1.26
N GLY A 57 -0.63 15.53 0.07
CA GLY A 57 -0.14 16.64 0.87
C GLY A 57 1.33 17.03 0.60
N ARG A 58 2.05 16.30 -0.25
CA ARG A 58 3.44 16.59 -0.66
C ARG A 58 3.56 16.94 -2.15
N LEU A 59 2.44 17.00 -2.88
CA LEU A 59 2.40 17.33 -4.29
C LEU A 59 2.02 18.80 -4.48
N GLU A 60 2.85 19.52 -5.23
CA GLU A 60 2.53 20.82 -5.80
C GLU A 60 2.44 20.66 -7.32
N VAL A 61 1.25 20.86 -7.89
CA VAL A 61 1.04 20.77 -9.35
C VAL A 61 1.51 22.07 -9.98
N LEU A 62 2.45 21.98 -10.92
CA LEU A 62 2.99 23.14 -11.62
C LEU A 62 2.21 23.41 -12.90
N GLU A 63 2.09 22.38 -13.75
CA GLU A 63 1.43 22.49 -15.05
C GLU A 63 1.04 21.11 -15.60
N GLU A 64 0.19 21.11 -16.64
CA GLU A 64 -0.01 19.93 -17.48
C GLU A 64 1.26 19.66 -18.29
N ALA A 65 1.64 18.40 -18.41
CA ALA A 65 2.82 17.97 -19.14
C ALA A 65 2.42 17.21 -20.40
N HIS A 66 3.16 17.42 -21.47
CA HIS A 66 3.09 16.54 -22.64
C HIS A 66 3.97 15.31 -22.39
N ALA A 67 3.35 14.13 -22.27
CA ALA A 67 4.05 12.88 -22.06
C ALA A 67 3.31 11.74 -22.79
N PRO A 68 3.97 10.59 -23.06
CA PRO A 68 3.32 9.44 -23.64
C PRO A 68 2.11 9.01 -22.80
N LYS A 69 1.04 8.57 -23.47
CA LYS A 69 -0.08 7.93 -22.78
C LYS A 69 0.42 6.66 -22.10
N ILE A 70 -0.03 6.46 -20.86
CA ILE A 70 0.28 5.28 -20.07
C ILE A 70 -1.03 4.51 -19.87
N ASP A 71 -1.02 3.23 -20.22
CA ASP A 71 -2.16 2.36 -19.98
C ASP A 71 -2.25 2.01 -18.50
N ALA A 72 -3.24 2.58 -17.80
CA ALA A 72 -3.53 2.29 -16.39
C ALA A 72 -3.87 0.81 -16.14
N GLY A 73 -4.32 0.06 -17.16
CA GLY A 73 -4.55 -1.38 -17.10
C GLY A 73 -3.27 -2.18 -16.78
N THR A 74 -2.10 -1.63 -17.10
CA THR A 74 -0.80 -2.26 -16.83
C THR A 74 -0.32 -2.11 -15.39
N ASP A 75 -1.01 -1.33 -14.54
CA ASP A 75 -0.69 -1.24 -13.11
C ASP A 75 -1.15 -2.49 -12.35
N GLY A 76 -0.32 -3.54 -12.40
CA GLY A 76 -0.59 -4.79 -11.70
C GLY A 76 -0.73 -4.62 -10.18
N GLY A 77 -0.09 -3.62 -9.58
CA GLY A 77 -0.24 -3.31 -8.16
C GLY A 77 -1.63 -2.78 -7.83
N TRP A 78 -2.13 -1.85 -8.64
CA TRP A 78 -3.46 -1.29 -8.44
C TRP A 78 -4.58 -2.25 -8.85
N ASN A 79 -4.45 -2.89 -10.01
CA ASN A 79 -5.52 -3.71 -10.61
C ASN A 79 -5.64 -5.12 -10.00
N THR A 80 -4.73 -5.52 -9.11
CA THR A 80 -4.80 -6.79 -8.39
C THR A 80 -5.33 -6.57 -6.98
N TYR A 81 -6.36 -7.34 -6.61
CA TYR A 81 -6.78 -7.48 -5.21
C TYR A 81 -6.09 -8.70 -4.59
N VAL A 82 -5.68 -8.56 -3.33
CA VAL A 82 -5.03 -9.58 -2.53
C VAL A 82 -5.75 -9.72 -1.19
N VAL A 83 -5.63 -10.90 -0.56
CA VAL A 83 -6.32 -11.20 0.70
C VAL A 83 -5.30 -11.50 1.78
N VAL A 84 -5.34 -10.72 2.87
CA VAL A 84 -4.56 -10.98 4.09
C VAL A 84 -5.45 -11.77 5.03
N VAL A 85 -5.01 -12.98 5.40
CA VAL A 85 -5.75 -13.86 6.30
C VAL A 85 -5.24 -13.67 7.73
N LEU A 86 -6.02 -13.00 8.57
CA LEU A 86 -5.70 -12.80 9.98
C LEU A 86 -6.21 -13.96 10.82
N VAL A 87 -5.39 -14.42 11.76
CA VAL A 87 -5.75 -15.39 12.80
C VAL A 87 -5.30 -14.91 14.18
N PRO A 88 -5.92 -15.35 15.28
CA PRO A 88 -5.47 -14.97 16.61
C PRO A 88 -4.06 -15.50 16.87
N HIS A 89 -3.25 -14.67 17.51
CA HIS A 89 -1.87 -15.02 17.85
C HIS A 89 -1.79 -16.38 18.59
N PRO A 90 -0.87 -17.28 18.20
CA PRO A 90 -0.83 -18.65 18.73
C PRO A 90 -0.57 -18.73 20.24
N GLY A 91 0.20 -17.78 20.78
CA GLY A 91 0.50 -17.70 22.22
C GLY A 91 -0.64 -17.18 23.12
N LEU A 92 -1.81 -16.86 22.58
CA LEU A 92 -2.96 -16.43 23.38
C LEU A 92 -3.69 -17.61 24.02
N SER A 93 -4.15 -17.44 25.26
CA SER A 93 -5.08 -18.38 25.92
C SER A 93 -6.42 -18.46 25.19
N SER A 94 -7.20 -19.52 25.43
CA SER A 94 -8.52 -19.69 24.78
C SER A 94 -9.45 -18.49 24.98
N ALA A 95 -9.52 -17.95 26.21
CA ALA A 95 -10.35 -16.78 26.50
C ALA A 95 -9.88 -15.51 25.76
N GLN A 96 -8.57 -15.31 25.64
CA GLN A 96 -8.01 -14.19 24.87
C GLN A 96 -8.29 -14.37 23.37
N ARG A 97 -8.14 -15.59 22.83
CA ARG A 97 -8.45 -15.89 21.43
C ARG A 97 -9.91 -15.58 21.11
N GLU A 98 -10.84 -15.94 21.98
CA GLU A 98 -12.27 -15.60 21.83
C GLU A 98 -12.55 -14.10 21.89
N CYS A 99 -11.78 -13.34 22.68
CA CYS A 99 -11.85 -11.88 22.66
C CYS A 99 -11.42 -11.32 21.30
N VAL A 100 -10.22 -11.70 20.85
CA VAL A 100 -9.66 -11.24 19.56
C VAL A 100 -10.54 -11.64 18.38
N MET A 101 -11.08 -12.87 18.37
CA MET A 101 -11.98 -13.31 17.31
C MET A 101 -13.24 -12.43 17.22
N ARG A 102 -13.75 -11.92 18.34
CA ARG A 102 -14.88 -10.98 18.34
C ARG A 102 -14.47 -9.59 17.86
N ASP A 103 -13.31 -9.08 18.28
CA ASP A 103 -12.80 -7.76 17.89
C ASP A 103 -12.61 -7.63 16.37
N TYR A 104 -12.22 -8.73 15.71
CA TYR A 104 -11.96 -8.79 14.27
C TYR A 104 -13.10 -9.41 13.46
N ASP A 105 -14.25 -9.68 14.07
CA ASP A 105 -15.39 -10.41 13.47
C ASP A 105 -15.00 -11.69 12.71
N MET A 106 -14.09 -12.48 13.31
CA MET A 106 -13.55 -13.68 12.69
C MET A 106 -14.62 -14.76 12.52
N LYS A 107 -14.63 -15.41 11.35
CA LYS A 107 -15.43 -16.61 11.07
C LYS A 107 -14.51 -17.82 11.00
N ASN A 108 -14.85 -18.89 11.73
CA ASN A 108 -14.02 -20.10 11.82
C ASN A 108 -12.55 -19.80 12.20
N GLY A 109 -12.33 -18.81 13.08
CA GLY A 109 -11.01 -18.40 13.55
C GLY A 109 -10.18 -17.57 12.56
N LYS A 110 -10.81 -17.02 11.50
CA LYS A 110 -10.14 -16.21 10.48
C LYS A 110 -10.89 -14.92 10.19
N ALA A 111 -10.17 -13.85 9.91
CA ALA A 111 -10.69 -12.66 9.24
C ALA A 111 -9.93 -12.44 7.92
N GLU A 112 -10.65 -12.23 6.83
CA GLU A 112 -10.08 -11.98 5.52
C GLU A 112 -10.14 -10.49 5.20
N LEU A 113 -8.98 -9.86 5.06
CA LEU A 113 -8.86 -8.47 4.68
C LEU A 113 -8.45 -8.36 3.22
N MET A 114 -9.39 -7.95 2.37
CA MET A 114 -9.15 -7.73 0.95
C MET A 114 -8.71 -6.29 0.70
N CYS A 115 -7.58 -6.10 0.02
CA CYS A 115 -7.11 -4.79 -0.42
C CYS A 115 -6.44 -4.86 -1.79
N ARG A 116 -6.22 -3.70 -2.44
CA ARG A 116 -5.38 -3.64 -3.65
C ARG A 116 -3.93 -3.94 -3.27
N LYS A 117 -3.20 -4.65 -4.12
CA LYS A 117 -1.79 -5.00 -3.88
C LYS A 117 -0.92 -3.77 -3.59
N ALA A 118 -1.13 -2.68 -4.34
CA ALA A 118 -0.49 -1.39 -4.11
C ALA A 118 -0.71 -0.81 -2.69
N MET A 119 -1.86 -1.13 -2.08
CA MET A 119 -2.20 -0.63 -0.74
C MET A 119 -1.77 -1.58 0.39
N LEU A 120 -1.29 -2.78 0.07
CA LEU A 120 -1.00 -3.84 1.03
C LEU A 120 -0.01 -3.40 2.11
N PHE A 121 1.08 -2.73 1.73
CA PHE A 121 2.05 -2.21 2.71
C PHE A 121 1.39 -1.33 3.77
N TYR A 122 0.47 -0.47 3.34
CA TYR A 122 -0.22 0.44 4.25
C TYR A 122 -1.22 -0.30 5.14
N THR A 123 -1.94 -1.28 4.58
CA THR A 123 -2.81 -2.17 5.35
C THR A 123 -2.05 -2.86 6.47
N LEU A 124 -0.89 -3.45 6.16
CA LEU A 124 -0.03 -4.11 7.16
C LEU A 124 0.49 -3.13 8.21
N ARG A 125 0.92 -1.93 7.79
CA ARG A 125 1.36 -0.87 8.70
C ARG A 125 0.26 -0.44 9.67
N HIS A 126 -0.98 -0.32 9.20
CA HIS A 126 -2.11 0.07 10.04
C HIS A 126 -2.43 -0.98 11.12
N LEU A 127 -2.20 -2.25 10.80
CA LEU A 127 -2.40 -3.38 11.72
C LEU A 127 -1.17 -3.70 12.58
N ASN A 128 -0.07 -2.97 12.41
CA ASN A 128 1.23 -3.27 13.03
C ASN A 128 1.75 -4.68 12.67
N LEU A 129 1.55 -5.11 11.41
CA LEU A 129 1.94 -6.42 10.86
C LEU A 129 3.00 -6.29 9.75
N GLN A 130 3.98 -5.41 9.98
CA GLN A 130 5.09 -5.20 9.05
C GLN A 130 6.14 -6.29 9.17
N ASP A 131 6.34 -6.78 10.40
CA ASP A 131 6.98 -8.06 10.66
C ASP A 131 5.87 -9.12 10.62
N LEU A 132 6.03 -10.08 9.71
CA LEU A 132 5.06 -11.16 9.51
C LEU A 132 5.33 -12.34 10.45
N GLU A 133 6.48 -12.36 11.11
CA GLU A 133 6.75 -13.32 12.16
C GLU A 133 5.93 -12.96 13.42
N PRO A 134 5.33 -13.94 14.09
CA PRO A 134 4.66 -13.72 15.37
C PRO A 134 5.62 -13.12 16.41
N ALA A 135 5.21 -12.02 17.03
CA ALA A 135 5.95 -11.39 18.12
C ALA A 135 6.01 -12.29 19.36
N GLU A 136 7.10 -12.19 20.13
CA GLU A 136 7.26 -13.00 21.34
C GLU A 136 6.19 -12.72 22.41
N ILE A 137 5.62 -11.51 22.44
CA ILE A 137 4.65 -11.06 23.44
C ILE A 137 3.25 -10.97 22.79
N PRO A 138 2.37 -11.99 22.97
CA PRO A 138 1.05 -12.02 22.32
C PRO A 138 0.15 -10.83 22.67
N ALA A 139 0.31 -10.25 23.85
CA ALA A 139 -0.47 -9.09 24.29
C ALA A 139 -0.11 -7.78 23.54
N GLN A 140 1.01 -7.76 22.82
CA GLN A 140 1.42 -6.63 21.97
C GLN A 140 1.06 -6.86 20.49
N GLN A 141 0.71 -8.09 20.11
CA GLN A 141 0.28 -8.46 18.77
C GLN A 141 -0.83 -9.52 18.85
N HIS A 142 -2.08 -9.07 18.82
CA HIS A 142 -3.24 -9.94 19.01
C HIS A 142 -3.54 -10.87 17.83
N VAL A 143 -3.14 -10.48 16.61
CA VAL A 143 -3.37 -11.23 15.37
C VAL A 143 -2.08 -11.43 14.60
N VAL A 144 -1.99 -12.51 13.85
CA VAL A 144 -0.88 -12.80 12.94
C VAL A 144 -1.40 -13.11 11.54
N VAL A 145 -0.53 -13.01 10.53
CA VAL A 145 -0.87 -13.30 9.14
C VAL A 145 -0.67 -14.79 8.86
N GLN A 146 -1.74 -15.51 8.58
CA GLN A 146 -1.68 -16.94 8.27
C GLN A 146 -1.01 -17.22 6.91
N ASN A 147 -1.29 -16.42 5.89
CA ASN A 147 -0.70 -16.56 4.56
C ASN A 147 0.53 -15.65 4.38
N SER A 148 1.43 -15.62 5.38
CA SER A 148 2.58 -14.71 5.43
C SER A 148 3.48 -14.80 4.20
N ASN A 149 3.74 -16.00 3.67
CA ASN A 149 4.54 -16.19 2.46
C ASN A 149 3.95 -15.49 1.22
N GLU A 150 2.63 -15.57 1.04
CA GLU A 150 1.95 -14.90 -0.07
C GLU A 150 1.96 -13.39 0.12
N VAL A 151 1.68 -12.94 1.35
CA VAL A 151 1.69 -11.52 1.71
C VAL A 151 3.06 -10.90 1.50
N GLN A 152 4.14 -11.58 1.95
CA GLN A 152 5.51 -11.13 1.73
C GLN A 152 5.82 -11.00 0.24
N ARG A 153 5.49 -12.03 -0.56
CA ARG A 153 5.66 -12.00 -2.01
C ARG A 153 4.94 -10.82 -2.66
N TRP A 154 3.69 -10.55 -2.28
CA TRP A 154 2.93 -9.42 -2.84
C TRP A 154 3.50 -8.06 -2.45
N VAL A 155 3.98 -7.92 -1.21
CA VAL A 155 4.69 -6.72 -0.75
C VAL A 155 5.94 -6.51 -1.60
N ASP A 156 6.72 -7.56 -1.81
CA ASP A 156 7.95 -7.49 -2.61
C ASP A 156 7.64 -7.19 -4.08
N GLU A 157 6.63 -7.82 -4.69
CA GLU A 157 6.24 -7.57 -6.09
C GLU A 157 5.87 -6.10 -6.36
N ASP A 158 5.15 -5.43 -5.44
CA ASP A 158 4.80 -4.00 -5.62
C ASP A 158 5.95 -3.07 -5.17
N ARG A 159 6.70 -3.44 -4.13
CA ARG A 159 7.75 -2.59 -3.55
C ARG A 159 9.17 -2.84 -4.08
N GLN A 160 9.41 -3.84 -4.92
CA GLN A 160 10.71 -4.01 -5.61
C GLN A 160 11.05 -2.81 -6.51
N GLY A 161 10.06 -1.98 -6.88
CA GLY A 161 10.34 -0.64 -7.42
C GLY A 161 11.02 0.31 -6.41
N ILE A 162 10.76 0.18 -5.11
CA ILE A 162 11.26 1.05 -4.03
C ILE A 162 12.68 0.63 -3.58
N ALA A 163 12.99 -0.67 -3.52
CA ALA A 163 14.23 -1.17 -2.92
C ALA A 163 15.49 -1.14 -3.82
N HIS A 164 15.34 -1.05 -5.15
CA HIS A 164 16.48 -1.04 -6.10
C HIS A 164 17.01 0.36 -6.45
N GLN A 165 16.88 1.32 -5.53
CA GLN A 165 17.46 2.67 -5.67
C GLN A 165 18.43 2.99 -4.51
N LYS A 166 19.31 2.03 -4.21
CA LYS A 166 20.59 2.34 -3.56
C LYS A 166 21.65 2.56 -4.62
#